data_AF-A0A951S1A8-F1
#
_entry.id   AF-A0A951S1A8-F1
#
_cell.length_a   1.000
_cell.length_b   1.000
_cell.length_c   1.000
_cell.angle_alpha   90.00
_cell.angle_beta   90.00
_cell.angle_gamma   90.00
#
_symmetry.space_group_name_H-M   'P 1'
#
loop_
_entity.id
_entity.type
_entity.pdbx_description
1 polymer ?
#
loop_
_entity_poly.entity_id
_entity_poly.type
_entity_poly.pdbx_seq_one_letter_code
_entity_poly.pdbx_strand_id
1 'polypeptide(L)'
;MKRIILCFLLMAGFTAQAQTININLGRLLPVKDSQTGKYGYQNADGKMVVAPKYDNADAFSEGLAAVQFNRKWGFIDQTGKEIVPPKYDDAGTFSDGLAVVYLNAKWGFIDKTGKEIVSVKYDAVNLFSEGVAVVKMAGKFGFVDKTGKEIIAPKYQNADNFQEGLATIQLNNKWGFINKTGKEIVPPKYDDAGKFNDGLAAVLLNNKNGFIDKTGKEIVPPKYDMVGAFSDRIIAVALNNKWGFMDKTGKEVVPPKYDDVHPLMEGMALVGLGGKYGFIDAGGNEVIPVQYESIYPIGPKGQERYGFQNGKVKVWQNQRAFYIDKTGKEVQ
;
A
#
# COMPACT_ATOMS: atom_id res chain seq x y z
N MET A 1 71.88 -24.79 25.97
CA MET A 1 72.51 -26.07 25.55
C MET A 1 71.39 -27.00 25.07
N LYS A 2 71.40 -27.36 23.77
CA LYS A 2 70.59 -28.40 23.09
C LYS A 2 69.06 -28.19 23.04
N ARG A 3 68.33 -28.40 21.94
CA ARG A 3 68.64 -28.73 20.53
C ARG A 3 67.38 -28.42 19.72
N ILE A 4 67.58 -27.93 18.50
CA ILE A 4 66.61 -27.82 17.40
C ILE A 4 66.15 -29.22 16.99
N ILE A 5 64.85 -29.41 16.76
CA ILE A 5 64.32 -30.38 15.79
C ILE A 5 63.32 -29.63 14.91
N LEU A 6 63.65 -29.61 13.62
CA LEU A 6 62.90 -29.10 12.49
C LEU A 6 62.16 -30.30 11.86
N CYS A 7 60.86 -30.21 11.57
CA CYS A 7 60.21 -31.13 10.62
C CYS A 7 58.96 -30.50 9.96
N PHE A 8 59.16 -30.20 8.68
CA PHE A 8 58.27 -30.06 7.51
C PHE A 8 56.73 -30.10 7.63
N LEU A 9 56.13 -29.00 7.15
CA LEU A 9 55.09 -28.88 6.11
C LEU A 9 54.05 -29.99 5.94
N LEU A 10 52.77 -29.61 6.12
CA LEU A 10 51.68 -30.02 5.25
C LEU A 10 50.65 -28.89 5.14
N MET A 11 50.47 -28.39 3.92
CA MET A 11 49.36 -27.54 3.54
C MET A 11 48.05 -28.32 3.77
N ALA A 12 47.18 -27.81 4.63
CA ALA A 12 45.77 -28.15 4.61
C ALA A 12 45.01 -26.85 4.37
N GLY A 13 44.32 -26.77 3.23
CA GLY A 13 43.63 -25.59 2.77
C GLY A 13 42.63 -25.07 3.80
N PHE A 14 42.63 -23.76 4.01
CA PHE A 14 41.46 -23.07 4.52
C PHE A 14 40.39 -23.13 3.42
N THR A 15 39.58 -24.19 3.39
CA THR A 15 38.25 -24.06 2.83
C THR A 15 37.49 -23.16 3.81
N ALA A 16 37.28 -21.91 3.41
CA ALA A 16 36.27 -21.08 4.02
C ALA A 16 34.96 -21.87 3.94
N GLN A 17 34.50 -22.44 5.05
CA GLN A 17 33.11 -22.79 5.18
C GLN A 17 32.35 -21.47 5.08
N ALA A 18 31.78 -21.21 3.92
CA ALA A 18 30.63 -20.33 3.86
C ALA A 18 29.62 -20.90 4.85
N GLN A 19 29.52 -20.29 6.03
CA GLN A 19 28.34 -20.46 6.86
C GLN A 19 27.18 -19.98 6.01
N THR A 20 26.50 -20.90 5.33
CA THR A 20 25.14 -20.67 4.86
C THR A 20 24.37 -20.18 6.06
N ILE A 21 24.02 -18.89 6.04
CA ILE A 21 23.11 -18.27 6.98
C ILE A 21 21.80 -19.07 6.85
N ASN A 22 21.61 -20.00 7.78
CA ASN A 22 20.48 -20.91 7.78
C ASN A 22 19.29 -20.14 8.37
N ILE A 23 18.61 -19.37 7.52
CA ILE A 23 17.42 -18.56 7.88
C ILE A 23 16.16 -19.42 8.16
N ASN A 24 16.33 -20.74 8.32
CA ASN A 24 15.25 -21.73 8.40
C ASN A 24 15.03 -22.29 9.82
N LEU A 25 15.08 -21.44 10.85
CA LEU A 25 14.74 -21.84 12.21
C LEU A 25 13.21 -21.93 12.38
N GLY A 26 12.67 -23.14 12.36
CA GLY A 26 11.34 -23.46 12.89
C GLY A 26 10.13 -23.25 11.97
N ARG A 27 10.32 -22.88 10.70
CA ARG A 27 9.20 -22.67 9.77
C ARG A 27 8.67 -23.99 9.24
N LEU A 28 7.39 -24.27 9.54
CA LEU A 28 6.66 -25.35 8.88
C LEU A 28 6.12 -24.86 7.53
N LEU A 29 6.27 -25.69 6.51
CA LEU A 29 5.77 -25.42 5.16
C LEU A 29 4.62 -26.39 4.84
N PRO A 30 3.50 -25.89 4.28
CA PRO A 30 2.44 -26.75 3.79
C PRO A 30 2.94 -27.54 2.59
N VAL A 31 2.67 -28.84 2.57
CA VAL A 31 3.06 -29.74 1.49
C VAL A 31 1.88 -30.61 1.11
N LYS A 32 1.64 -30.71 -0.20
CA LYS A 32 0.63 -31.58 -0.78
C LYS A 32 1.22 -32.96 -1.05
N ASP A 33 0.62 -33.98 -0.48
CA ASP A 33 0.91 -35.36 -0.79
C ASP A 33 0.41 -35.70 -2.20
N SER A 34 1.28 -36.27 -3.03
CA SER A 34 0.98 -36.51 -4.45
C SER A 34 0.03 -37.68 -4.69
N GLN A 35 -0.10 -38.61 -3.74
CA GLN A 35 -0.96 -39.79 -3.88
C GLN A 35 -2.39 -39.49 -3.45
N THR A 36 -2.56 -38.83 -2.31
CA THR A 36 -3.85 -38.52 -1.70
C THR A 36 -4.39 -37.15 -2.10
N GLY A 37 -3.51 -36.25 -2.55
CA GLY A 37 -3.83 -34.85 -2.80
C GLY A 37 -4.09 -34.03 -1.53
N LYS A 38 -3.88 -34.60 -0.34
CA LYS A 38 -4.08 -33.92 0.95
C LYS A 38 -2.85 -33.13 1.36
N TYR A 39 -3.06 -32.11 2.17
CA TYR A 39 -2.00 -31.27 2.73
C TYR A 39 -1.64 -31.70 4.15
N GLY A 40 -0.34 -31.66 4.42
CA GLY A 40 0.27 -31.74 5.74
C GLY A 40 1.34 -30.65 5.88
N TYR A 41 2.18 -30.75 6.91
CA TYR A 41 3.26 -29.79 7.14
C TYR A 41 4.58 -30.49 7.43
N GLN A 42 5.65 -29.99 6.81
CA GLN A 42 7.02 -30.45 7.04
C GLN A 42 7.88 -29.33 7.64
N ASN A 43 8.91 -29.73 8.38
CA ASN A 43 9.95 -28.81 8.83
C ASN A 43 10.98 -28.54 7.71
N ALA A 44 11.98 -27.70 7.99
CA ALA A 44 13.03 -27.34 7.05
C ALA A 44 13.88 -28.54 6.58
N ASP A 45 13.95 -29.62 7.37
CA ASP A 45 14.67 -30.85 7.03
C ASP A 45 13.84 -31.81 6.15
N GLY A 46 12.61 -31.41 5.77
CA GLY A 46 11.67 -32.25 5.01
C GLY A 46 10.99 -33.33 5.85
N LYS A 47 11.16 -33.32 7.18
CA LYS A 47 10.46 -34.23 8.08
C LYS A 47 9.02 -33.76 8.25
N MET A 48 8.07 -34.65 7.99
CA MET A 48 6.65 -34.39 8.28
C MET A 48 6.44 -34.22 9.78
N VAL A 49 5.86 -33.08 10.17
CA VAL A 49 5.43 -32.76 11.53
C VAL A 49 3.93 -32.97 11.67
N VAL A 50 3.16 -32.61 10.64
CA VAL A 50 1.72 -32.86 10.56
C VAL A 50 1.45 -33.72 9.34
N ALA A 51 0.96 -34.94 9.57
CA ALA A 51 0.67 -35.88 8.48
C ALA A 51 -0.38 -35.30 7.51
N PRO A 52 -0.29 -35.61 6.19
CA PRO A 52 -1.25 -35.13 5.22
C PRO A 52 -2.66 -35.63 5.52
N LYS A 53 -3.58 -34.71 5.84
CA LYS A 53 -4.99 -35.03 6.09
C LYS A 53 -5.96 -33.91 5.67
N TYR A 54 -5.45 -32.72 5.41
CA TYR A 54 -6.26 -31.54 5.09
C TYR A 54 -6.55 -31.43 3.59
N ASP A 55 -7.70 -30.89 3.23
CA ASP A 55 -8.06 -30.58 1.85
C ASP A 55 -7.21 -29.42 1.30
N ASN A 56 -6.90 -28.46 2.16
CA ASN A 56 -6.05 -27.30 1.88
C ASN A 56 -5.33 -26.83 3.16
N ALA A 57 -4.23 -26.10 3.01
CA ALA A 57 -3.40 -25.64 4.12
C ALA A 57 -2.63 -24.38 3.74
N ASP A 58 -2.79 -23.32 4.54
CA ASP A 58 -2.06 -22.08 4.38
C ASP A 58 -0.71 -22.12 5.11
N ALA A 59 0.17 -21.16 4.80
CA ALA A 59 1.39 -20.98 5.58
C ALA A 59 1.06 -20.54 7.02
N PHE A 60 1.89 -20.95 7.98
CA PHE A 60 1.81 -20.43 9.34
C PHE A 60 2.02 -18.90 9.36
N SER A 61 1.13 -18.21 10.06
CA SER A 61 1.24 -16.80 10.41
C SER A 61 1.00 -16.61 11.90
N GLU A 62 1.90 -15.89 12.56
CA GLU A 62 1.88 -15.65 14.00
C GLU A 62 1.66 -16.88 14.91
N GLY A 63 2.15 -18.05 14.47
CA GLY A 63 2.11 -19.31 15.21
C GLY A 63 0.94 -20.23 14.90
N LEU A 64 -0.03 -19.80 14.07
CA LEU A 64 -1.18 -20.60 13.65
C LEU A 64 -1.26 -20.71 12.12
N ALA A 65 -1.85 -21.78 11.61
CA ALA A 65 -2.13 -21.94 10.19
C ALA A 65 -3.60 -22.29 9.95
N ALA A 66 -4.19 -21.67 8.93
CA ALA A 66 -5.52 -22.04 8.47
C ALA A 66 -5.44 -23.36 7.71
N VAL A 67 -6.32 -24.30 8.06
CA VAL A 67 -6.40 -25.61 7.42
C VAL A 67 -7.85 -25.94 7.09
N GLN A 68 -8.05 -26.56 5.93
CA GLN A 68 -9.36 -26.97 5.48
C GLN A 68 -9.54 -28.48 5.65
N PHE A 69 -10.63 -28.91 6.28
CA PHE A 69 -11.00 -30.30 6.41
C PHE A 69 -12.50 -30.47 6.14
N ASN A 70 -12.87 -31.40 5.27
CA ASN A 70 -14.25 -31.59 4.81
C ASN A 70 -14.89 -30.27 4.34
N ARG A 71 -14.14 -29.48 3.56
CA ARG A 71 -14.55 -28.17 3.02
C ARG A 71 -14.84 -27.09 4.08
N LYS A 72 -14.43 -27.30 5.34
CA LYS A 72 -14.52 -26.30 6.40
C LYS A 72 -13.14 -25.88 6.88
N TRP A 73 -12.97 -24.61 7.18
CA TRP A 73 -11.73 -24.05 7.69
C TRP A 73 -11.70 -24.01 9.21
N GLY A 74 -10.52 -24.32 9.75
CA GLY A 74 -10.14 -24.22 11.15
C GLY A 74 -8.67 -23.81 11.26
N PHE A 75 -8.12 -23.85 12.46
CA PHE A 75 -6.75 -23.43 12.72
C PHE A 75 -6.00 -24.41 13.59
N ILE A 76 -4.73 -24.63 13.25
CA ILE A 76 -3.81 -25.48 14.01
C ILE A 76 -2.59 -24.71 14.48
N ASP A 77 -1.96 -25.19 15.54
CA ASP A 77 -0.64 -24.73 15.96
C ASP A 77 0.50 -25.50 15.25
N GLN A 78 1.75 -25.12 15.56
CA GLN A 78 2.95 -25.72 14.96
C GLN A 78 3.18 -27.19 15.32
N THR A 79 2.43 -27.75 16.27
CA THR A 79 2.46 -29.18 16.58
C THR A 79 1.42 -29.98 15.77
N GLY A 80 0.55 -29.28 15.03
CA GLY A 80 -0.61 -29.87 14.36
C GLY A 80 -1.84 -29.99 15.25
N LYS A 81 -1.78 -29.47 16.48
CA LYS A 81 -2.94 -29.47 17.39
C LYS A 81 -3.96 -28.47 16.88
N GLU A 82 -5.21 -28.91 16.79
CA GLU A 82 -6.35 -28.07 16.45
C GLU A 82 -6.61 -27.08 17.60
N ILE A 83 -6.49 -25.79 17.27
CA ILE A 83 -6.82 -24.68 18.17
C ILE A 83 -8.26 -24.24 17.92
N VAL A 84 -8.65 -24.18 16.65
CA VAL A 84 -10.00 -23.88 16.21
C VAL A 84 -10.48 -25.01 15.31
N PRO A 85 -11.47 -25.82 15.74
CA PRO A 85 -11.97 -26.91 14.91
C PRO A 85 -12.50 -26.41 13.56
N PRO A 86 -12.34 -27.18 12.47
CA PRO A 86 -12.92 -26.86 11.17
C PRO A 86 -14.43 -26.64 11.23
N LYS A 87 -14.87 -25.39 11.05
CA LYS A 87 -16.29 -25.02 11.09
C LYS A 87 -16.65 -23.86 10.16
N TYR A 88 -15.67 -23.04 9.77
CA TYR A 88 -15.88 -21.87 8.92
C TYR A 88 -15.98 -22.27 7.45
N ASP A 89 -16.76 -21.52 6.68
CA ASP A 89 -16.85 -21.69 5.22
C ASP A 89 -15.59 -21.14 4.53
N ASP A 90 -14.97 -20.11 5.11
CA ASP A 90 -13.70 -19.53 4.67
C ASP A 90 -12.96 -18.91 5.85
N ALA A 91 -11.64 -18.77 5.75
CA ALA A 91 -10.81 -18.15 6.78
C ALA A 91 -9.52 -17.55 6.18
N GLY A 92 -9.11 -16.39 6.69
CA GLY A 92 -7.81 -15.80 6.37
C GLY A 92 -6.74 -16.15 7.39
N THR A 93 -5.48 -15.86 7.05
CA THR A 93 -4.35 -16.01 7.98
C THR A 93 -4.42 -15.00 9.13
N PHE A 94 -3.82 -15.35 10.27
CA PHE A 94 -3.69 -14.41 11.39
C PHE A 94 -2.77 -13.22 11.04
N SER A 95 -3.19 -12.02 11.42
CA SER A 95 -2.41 -10.79 11.41
C SER A 95 -2.88 -9.89 12.54
N ASP A 96 -1.97 -9.25 13.27
CA ASP A 96 -2.28 -8.42 14.42
C ASP A 96 -3.09 -9.17 15.51
N GLY A 97 -2.87 -10.47 15.63
CA GLY A 97 -3.58 -11.34 16.59
C GLY A 97 -5.01 -11.72 16.21
N LEU A 98 -5.50 -11.31 15.04
CA LEU A 98 -6.85 -11.59 14.56
C LEU A 98 -6.82 -12.33 13.22
N ALA A 99 -7.84 -13.17 12.97
CA ALA A 99 -8.09 -13.77 11.67
C ALA A 99 -9.52 -13.47 11.22
N VAL A 100 -9.69 -13.12 9.96
CA VAL A 100 -11.01 -12.97 9.34
C VAL A 100 -11.60 -14.36 9.09
N VAL A 101 -12.89 -14.53 9.37
CA VAL A 101 -13.60 -15.81 9.17
C VAL A 101 -14.96 -15.58 8.51
N TYR A 102 -15.40 -16.56 7.73
CA TYR A 102 -16.67 -16.56 7.03
C TYR A 102 -17.51 -17.75 7.47
N LEU A 103 -18.77 -17.51 7.82
CA LEU A 103 -19.73 -18.54 8.22
C LEU A 103 -21.14 -18.13 7.81
N ASN A 104 -21.89 -19.02 7.17
CA ASN A 104 -23.30 -18.83 6.85
C ASN A 104 -23.57 -17.51 6.11
N ALA A 105 -22.75 -17.25 5.08
CA ALA A 105 -22.79 -16.04 4.28
C ALA A 105 -22.42 -14.73 5.00
N LYS A 106 -21.82 -14.80 6.18
CA LYS A 106 -21.43 -13.62 6.99
C LYS A 106 -19.95 -13.67 7.37
N TRP A 107 -19.36 -12.50 7.55
CA TRP A 107 -17.98 -12.29 7.94
C TRP A 107 -17.87 -11.80 9.39
N GLY A 108 -16.76 -12.16 10.03
CA GLY A 108 -16.34 -11.69 11.35
C GLY A 108 -14.85 -11.89 11.58
N PHE A 109 -14.41 -11.70 12.82
CA PHE A 109 -13.01 -11.89 13.23
C PHE A 109 -12.94 -12.72 14.49
N ILE A 110 -11.94 -13.61 14.55
CA ILE A 110 -11.59 -14.37 15.75
C ILE A 110 -10.20 -13.98 16.25
N ASP A 111 -9.96 -14.17 17.55
CA ASP A 111 -8.62 -14.17 18.11
C ASP A 111 -7.92 -15.54 17.96
N LYS A 112 -6.67 -15.63 18.42
CA LYS A 112 -5.86 -16.87 18.36
C LYS A 112 -6.43 -18.03 19.17
N THR A 113 -7.39 -17.80 20.06
CA THR A 113 -8.07 -18.86 20.81
C THR A 113 -9.32 -19.37 20.08
N GLY A 114 -9.71 -18.73 18.97
CA GLY A 114 -10.94 -19.02 18.24
C GLY A 114 -12.17 -18.28 18.76
N LYS A 115 -11.99 -17.36 19.72
CA LYS A 115 -13.07 -16.53 20.23
C LYS A 115 -13.41 -15.46 19.20
N GLU A 116 -14.69 -15.33 18.87
CA GLU A 116 -15.18 -14.22 18.03
C GLU A 116 -14.95 -12.88 18.75
N ILE A 117 -14.14 -12.03 18.14
CA ILE A 117 -13.92 -10.64 18.55
C ILE A 117 -14.94 -9.77 17.83
N VAL A 118 -15.04 -9.91 16.50
CA VAL A 118 -16.13 -9.31 15.71
C VAL A 118 -17.08 -10.45 15.36
N SER A 119 -18.31 -10.38 15.86
CA SER A 119 -19.33 -11.41 15.60
C SER A 119 -19.54 -11.66 14.11
N VAL A 120 -19.73 -12.91 13.73
CA VAL A 120 -19.92 -13.32 12.33
C VAL A 120 -21.34 -12.97 11.84
N LYS A 121 -21.59 -11.67 11.62
CA LYS A 121 -22.92 -11.12 11.27
C LYS A 121 -22.91 -10.13 10.10
N TYR A 122 -21.73 -9.74 9.62
CA TYR A 122 -21.58 -8.70 8.59
C TYR A 122 -21.57 -9.29 7.19
N ASP A 123 -22.08 -8.56 6.20
CA ASP A 123 -22.05 -8.96 4.78
C ASP A 123 -20.64 -8.85 4.19
N ALA A 124 -19.82 -7.95 4.73
CA ALA A 124 -18.41 -7.82 4.43
C ALA A 124 -17.69 -7.16 5.60
N VAL A 125 -16.40 -7.47 5.75
CA VAL A 125 -15.49 -6.78 6.67
C VAL A 125 -14.18 -6.48 5.96
N ASN A 126 -13.64 -5.28 6.16
CA ASN A 126 -12.28 -4.97 5.75
C ASN A 126 -11.32 -5.38 6.87
N LEU A 127 -10.04 -5.61 6.52
CA LEU A 127 -8.98 -5.74 7.51
C LEU A 127 -8.88 -4.48 8.37
N PHE A 128 -8.44 -4.65 9.61
CA PHE A 128 -8.20 -3.52 10.51
C PHE A 128 -7.15 -2.58 9.92
N SER A 129 -7.47 -1.29 9.90
CA SER A 129 -6.53 -0.20 9.62
C SER A 129 -6.53 0.76 10.79
N GLU A 130 -5.34 1.05 11.33
CA GLU A 130 -5.16 1.92 12.50
C GLU A 130 -6.03 1.59 13.73
N GLY A 131 -6.37 0.32 13.91
CA GLY A 131 -7.19 -0.15 15.03
C GLY A 131 -8.69 -0.16 14.80
N VAL A 132 -9.16 0.16 13.58
CA VAL A 132 -10.58 0.17 13.23
C VAL A 132 -10.81 -0.63 11.95
N ALA A 133 -11.88 -1.41 11.89
CA ALA A 133 -12.30 -2.13 10.69
C ALA A 133 -13.59 -1.52 10.13
N VAL A 134 -13.66 -1.42 8.80
CA VAL A 134 -14.90 -1.10 8.09
C VAL A 134 -15.74 -2.37 8.00
N VAL A 135 -17.02 -2.27 8.34
CA VAL A 135 -17.97 -3.38 8.27
C VAL A 135 -19.17 -3.00 7.43
N LYS A 136 -19.73 -3.98 6.71
CA LYS A 136 -20.93 -3.80 5.87
C LYS A 136 -22.07 -4.68 6.38
N MET A 137 -23.26 -4.11 6.51
CA MET A 137 -24.48 -4.84 6.85
C MET A 137 -25.68 -4.20 6.18
N ALA A 138 -26.55 -5.01 5.57
CA ALA A 138 -27.75 -4.57 4.87
C ALA A 138 -27.45 -3.45 3.84
N GLY A 139 -26.34 -3.59 3.11
CA GLY A 139 -25.92 -2.63 2.09
C GLY A 139 -25.33 -1.31 2.62
N LYS A 140 -25.19 -1.14 3.94
CA LYS A 140 -24.62 0.06 4.57
C LYS A 140 -23.28 -0.24 5.24
N PHE A 141 -22.46 0.79 5.39
CA PHE A 141 -21.14 0.71 5.99
C PHE A 141 -21.12 1.35 7.38
N GLY A 142 -20.36 0.75 8.28
CA GLY A 142 -20.09 1.18 9.65
C GLY A 142 -18.67 0.83 10.07
N PHE A 143 -18.37 0.99 11.35
CA PHE A 143 -17.02 0.83 11.89
C PHE A 143 -17.03 0.10 13.22
N VAL A 144 -16.08 -0.82 13.41
CA VAL A 144 -15.85 -1.54 14.67
C VAL A 144 -14.42 -1.37 15.16
N ASP A 145 -14.22 -1.34 16.48
CA ASP A 145 -12.89 -1.32 17.08
C ASP A 145 -12.29 -2.74 17.17
N LYS A 146 -11.02 -2.85 17.63
CA LYS A 146 -10.32 -4.13 17.84
C LYS A 146 -10.96 -5.04 18.91
N THR A 147 -11.94 -4.55 19.68
CA THR A 147 -12.74 -5.39 20.60
C THR A 147 -14.01 -5.92 19.94
N GLY A 148 -14.29 -5.48 18.71
CA GLY A 148 -15.49 -5.76 17.93
C GLY A 148 -16.71 -4.96 18.35
N LYS A 149 -16.54 -3.96 19.20
CA LYS A 149 -17.59 -3.00 19.52
C LYS A 149 -17.82 -2.09 18.32
N GLU A 150 -19.08 -1.89 17.97
CA GLU A 150 -19.46 -0.89 16.97
C GLU A 150 -19.13 0.52 17.48
N ILE A 151 -18.21 1.18 16.77
CA ILE A 151 -17.95 2.61 16.94
C ILE A 151 -19.11 3.38 16.30
N ILE A 152 -19.51 2.96 15.10
CA ILE A 152 -20.67 3.46 14.37
C ILE A 152 -21.37 2.26 13.73
N ALA A 153 -22.63 2.06 14.07
CA ALA A 153 -23.48 1.07 13.42
C ALA A 153 -23.60 1.37 11.90
N PRO A 154 -23.72 0.35 11.04
CA PRO A 154 -23.83 0.55 9.60
C PRO A 154 -24.94 1.52 9.18
N LYS A 155 -24.55 2.67 8.61
CA LYS A 155 -25.47 3.73 8.16
C LYS A 155 -25.02 4.45 6.88
N TYR A 156 -23.73 4.41 6.56
CA TYR A 156 -23.17 5.11 5.41
C TYR A 156 -23.40 4.32 4.11
N GLN A 157 -23.53 5.01 2.98
CA GLN A 157 -23.61 4.38 1.66
C GLN A 157 -22.26 3.79 1.24
N ASN A 158 -21.17 4.42 1.64
CA ASN A 158 -19.81 3.96 1.40
C ASN A 158 -18.87 4.43 2.53
N ALA A 159 -17.75 3.74 2.72
CA ALA A 159 -16.71 4.11 3.65
C ALA A 159 -15.37 3.50 3.25
N ASP A 160 -14.29 4.28 3.33
CA ASP A 160 -12.93 3.76 3.17
C ASP A 160 -12.30 3.37 4.52
N ASN A 161 -11.18 2.65 4.44
CA ASN A 161 -10.34 2.38 5.59
C ASN A 161 -9.74 3.68 6.15
N PHE A 162 -9.47 3.67 7.46
CA PHE A 162 -8.74 4.77 8.11
C PHE A 162 -7.32 4.90 7.56
N GLN A 163 -6.93 6.15 7.29
CA GLN A 163 -5.60 6.57 6.89
C GLN A 163 -5.31 7.94 7.50
N GLU A 164 -4.17 8.05 8.17
CA GLU A 164 -3.79 9.21 8.98
C GLU A 164 -4.86 9.57 10.03
N GLY A 165 -5.55 8.59 10.60
CA GLY A 165 -6.55 8.79 11.65
C GLY A 165 -7.93 9.26 11.18
N LEU A 166 -8.16 9.38 9.86
CA LEU A 166 -9.45 9.73 9.27
C LEU A 166 -9.87 8.72 8.19
N ALA A 167 -11.17 8.58 7.98
CA ALA A 167 -11.75 7.78 6.90
C ALA A 167 -12.74 8.63 6.10
N THR A 168 -12.84 8.40 4.80
CA THR A 168 -13.90 8.99 3.96
C THR A 168 -15.20 8.21 4.20
N ILE A 169 -16.31 8.92 4.22
CA ILE A 169 -17.65 8.35 4.38
C ILE A 169 -18.60 9.02 3.39
N GLN A 170 -19.53 8.24 2.83
CA GLN A 170 -20.53 8.74 1.90
C GLN A 170 -21.94 8.64 2.48
N LEU A 171 -22.69 9.73 2.42
CA LEU A 171 -24.11 9.78 2.76
C LEU A 171 -24.83 10.76 1.84
N ASN A 172 -26.02 10.40 1.38
CA ASN A 172 -26.81 11.18 0.42
C ASN A 172 -26.00 11.60 -0.83
N ASN A 173 -25.17 10.68 -1.33
CA ASN A 173 -24.26 10.89 -2.47
C ASN A 173 -23.25 12.03 -2.28
N LYS A 174 -23.00 12.43 -1.03
CA LYS A 174 -21.94 13.39 -0.67
C LYS A 174 -20.91 12.71 0.20
N TRP A 175 -19.67 13.15 0.08
CA TRP A 175 -18.53 12.66 0.84
C TRP A 175 -18.17 13.61 1.99
N GLY A 176 -17.73 13.01 3.08
CA GLY A 176 -17.24 13.65 4.28
C GLY A 176 -16.12 12.83 4.92
N PHE A 177 -15.70 13.23 6.12
CA PHE A 177 -14.60 12.62 6.83
C PHE A 177 -14.96 12.35 8.29
N ILE A 178 -14.61 11.17 8.78
CA ILE A 178 -14.87 10.72 10.15
C ILE A 178 -13.55 10.34 10.83
N ASN A 179 -13.45 10.56 12.14
CA ASN A 179 -12.32 10.10 12.93
C ASN A 179 -12.57 8.73 13.57
N LYS A 180 -11.54 8.17 14.21
CA LYS A 180 -11.61 6.85 14.86
C LYS A 180 -12.56 6.77 16.06
N THR A 181 -13.03 7.90 16.59
CA THR A 181 -14.05 7.94 17.64
C THR A 181 -15.47 7.95 17.08
N GLY A 182 -15.64 7.93 15.75
CA GLY A 182 -16.94 8.05 15.10
C GLY A 182 -17.47 9.48 14.98
N LYS A 183 -16.65 10.49 15.28
CA LYS A 183 -17.02 11.90 15.09
C LYS A 183 -16.75 12.29 13.64
N GLU A 184 -17.79 12.77 12.97
CA GLU A 184 -17.66 13.42 11.66
C GLU A 184 -16.88 14.73 11.84
N ILE A 185 -15.65 14.76 11.31
CA ILE A 185 -14.80 15.96 11.28
C ILE A 185 -15.28 16.90 10.18
N VAL A 186 -15.69 16.33 9.05
CA VAL A 186 -16.38 17.03 7.98
C VAL A 186 -17.64 16.25 7.66
N PRO A 187 -18.84 16.82 7.91
CA PRO A 187 -20.09 16.21 7.48
C PRO A 187 -20.11 16.01 5.96
N PRO A 188 -20.83 15.00 5.44
CA PRO A 188 -21.00 14.77 4.01
C PRO A 188 -21.50 16.02 3.27
N LYS A 189 -20.60 16.64 2.47
CA LYS A 189 -20.92 17.86 1.70
C LYS A 189 -20.23 17.93 0.33
N TYR A 190 -19.14 17.19 0.13
CA TYR A 190 -18.38 17.18 -1.11
C TYR A 190 -18.97 16.21 -2.13
N ASP A 191 -18.81 16.49 -3.42
CA ASP A 191 -19.21 15.59 -4.51
C ASP A 191 -18.30 14.36 -4.59
N ASP A 192 -17.02 14.55 -4.24
CA ASP A 192 -16.01 13.49 -4.14
C ASP A 192 -14.94 13.86 -3.10
N ALA A 193 -14.25 12.87 -2.56
CA ALA A 193 -13.18 13.06 -1.58
C ALA A 193 -12.10 11.98 -1.68
N GLY A 194 -10.84 12.41 -1.75
CA GLY A 194 -9.69 11.52 -1.68
C GLY A 194 -9.31 11.16 -0.24
N LYS A 195 -8.42 10.17 -0.09
CA LYS A 195 -7.80 9.84 1.19
C LYS A 195 -6.79 10.91 1.60
N PHE A 196 -6.52 10.98 2.91
CA PHE A 196 -5.44 11.83 3.43
C PHE A 196 -4.07 11.31 3.00
N ASN A 197 -3.22 12.21 2.51
CA ASN A 197 -1.83 11.97 2.18
C ASN A 197 -1.02 13.18 2.63
N ASP A 198 -0.07 12.97 3.55
CA ASP A 198 0.78 13.99 4.14
C ASP A 198 -0.03 15.15 4.75
N GLY A 199 -1.12 14.82 5.45
CA GLY A 199 -1.95 15.79 6.17
C GLY A 199 -2.99 16.54 5.31
N LEU A 200 -3.05 16.27 4.01
CA LEU A 200 -4.02 16.88 3.09
C LEU A 200 -4.92 15.83 2.44
N ALA A 201 -6.17 16.20 2.16
CA ALA A 201 -7.06 15.44 1.31
C ALA A 201 -7.63 16.34 0.20
N ALA A 202 -7.64 15.82 -1.03
CA ALA A 202 -8.34 16.47 -2.14
C ALA A 202 -9.85 16.30 -1.98
N VAL A 203 -10.61 17.35 -2.26
CA VAL A 203 -12.08 17.36 -2.21
C VAL A 203 -12.64 18.00 -3.47
N LEU A 204 -13.74 17.44 -3.98
CA LEU A 204 -14.44 17.95 -5.14
C LEU A 204 -15.76 18.59 -4.73
N LEU A 205 -16.04 19.81 -5.18
CA LEU A 205 -17.33 20.47 -5.01
C LEU A 205 -17.66 21.28 -6.26
N ASN A 206 -18.86 21.08 -6.82
CA ASN A 206 -19.33 21.78 -8.00
C ASN A 206 -18.33 21.71 -9.17
N ASN A 207 -17.77 20.51 -9.43
CA ASN A 207 -16.74 20.25 -10.44
C ASN A 207 -15.42 21.01 -10.23
N LYS A 208 -15.16 21.51 -9.03
CA LYS A 208 -13.89 22.16 -8.67
C LYS A 208 -13.20 21.40 -7.55
N ASN A 209 -11.89 21.23 -7.68
CA ASN A 209 -11.03 20.60 -6.70
C ASN A 209 -10.48 21.63 -5.72
N GLY A 210 -10.44 21.24 -4.45
CA GLY A 210 -9.80 21.95 -3.35
C GLY A 210 -9.08 20.97 -2.44
N PHE A 211 -8.54 21.48 -1.33
CA PHE A 211 -7.80 20.68 -0.36
C PHE A 211 -8.20 21.08 1.06
N ILE A 212 -8.39 20.07 1.90
CA ILE A 212 -8.61 20.23 3.32
C ILE A 212 -7.45 19.65 4.13
N ASP A 213 -7.25 20.18 5.33
CA ASP A 213 -6.39 19.55 6.33
C ASP A 213 -7.17 18.53 7.19
N LYS A 214 -6.47 17.85 8.09
CA LYS A 214 -7.03 16.85 9.01
C LYS A 214 -8.01 17.42 10.05
N THR A 215 -8.08 18.74 10.21
CA THR A 215 -9.10 19.39 11.04
C THR A 215 -10.39 19.63 10.27
N GLY A 216 -10.38 19.40 8.95
CA GLY A 216 -11.49 19.69 8.05
C GLY A 216 -11.48 21.12 7.51
N LYS A 217 -10.43 21.90 7.81
CA LYS A 217 -10.30 23.27 7.30
C LYS A 217 -9.88 23.22 5.84
N GLU A 218 -10.57 23.98 5.00
CA GLU A 218 -10.17 24.22 3.61
C GLU A 218 -8.88 25.04 3.60
N ILE A 219 -7.78 24.39 3.25
CA ILE A 219 -6.49 25.02 2.98
C ILE A 219 -6.53 25.70 1.61
N VAL A 220 -7.17 25.03 0.66
CA VAL A 220 -7.49 25.57 -0.66
C VAL A 220 -8.97 25.34 -0.91
N PRO A 221 -9.80 26.39 -1.03
CA PRO A 221 -11.20 26.21 -1.37
C PRO A 221 -11.34 25.58 -2.76
N PRO A 222 -12.40 24.81 -3.04
CA PRO A 222 -12.66 24.26 -4.37
C PRO A 222 -12.61 25.33 -5.47
N LYS A 223 -11.54 25.33 -6.28
CA LYS A 223 -11.33 26.32 -7.35
C LYS A 223 -10.61 25.77 -8.59
N TYR A 224 -9.84 24.70 -8.45
CA TYR A 224 -9.07 24.12 -9.55
C TYR A 224 -9.92 23.16 -10.38
N ASP A 225 -9.70 23.11 -11.69
CA ASP A 225 -10.41 22.18 -12.58
C ASP A 225 -9.94 20.75 -12.34
N MET A 226 -8.64 20.56 -12.13
CA MET A 226 -8.02 19.25 -11.89
C MET A 226 -6.91 19.37 -10.85
N VAL A 227 -6.62 18.25 -10.19
CA VAL A 227 -5.47 18.09 -9.30
C VAL A 227 -4.69 16.85 -9.76
N GLY A 228 -3.37 16.98 -9.82
CA GLY A 228 -2.48 15.87 -10.15
C GLY A 228 -2.18 14.99 -8.94
N ALA A 229 -1.34 13.97 -9.14
CA ALA A 229 -0.88 13.12 -8.06
C ALA A 229 -0.09 13.91 -7.01
N PHE A 230 -0.23 13.49 -5.75
CA PHE A 230 0.59 14.01 -4.65
C PHE A 230 2.06 13.66 -4.90
N SER A 231 2.94 14.66 -4.81
CA SER A 231 4.38 14.47 -4.70
C SER A 231 4.88 15.02 -3.37
N ASP A 232 6.08 14.62 -2.95
CA ASP A 232 6.61 14.91 -1.61
C ASP A 232 6.66 16.40 -1.26
N ARG A 233 6.65 17.31 -2.24
CA ARG A 233 6.86 18.76 -2.03
C ARG A 233 5.81 19.68 -2.66
N ILE A 234 5.42 19.44 -3.91
CA ILE A 234 4.43 20.27 -4.62
C ILE A 234 3.35 19.42 -5.26
N ILE A 235 2.18 20.00 -5.45
CA ILE A 235 1.00 19.35 -6.02
C ILE A 235 0.65 20.08 -7.31
N ALA A 236 0.55 19.32 -8.41
CA ALA A 236 0.12 19.86 -9.69
C ALA A 236 -1.37 20.22 -9.62
N VAL A 237 -1.72 21.41 -10.11
CA VAL A 237 -3.09 21.92 -10.11
C VAL A 237 -3.40 22.56 -11.45
N ALA A 238 -4.61 22.35 -11.96
CA ALA A 238 -5.04 22.89 -13.24
C ALA A 238 -6.12 23.94 -13.07
N LEU A 239 -6.02 25.04 -13.82
CA LEU A 239 -7.04 26.06 -13.95
C LEU A 239 -7.07 26.57 -15.39
N ASN A 240 -8.26 26.65 -16.00
CA ASN A 240 -8.45 27.15 -17.36
C ASN A 240 -7.56 26.42 -18.39
N ASN A 241 -7.51 25.08 -18.31
CA ASN A 241 -6.69 24.20 -19.16
C ASN A 241 -5.18 24.44 -19.10
N LYS A 242 -4.69 25.13 -18.06
CA LYS A 242 -3.26 25.29 -17.80
C LYS A 242 -2.91 24.64 -16.47
N TRP A 243 -1.72 24.09 -16.40
CA TRP A 243 -1.16 23.47 -15.21
C TRP A 243 -0.18 24.40 -14.51
N GLY A 244 -0.23 24.37 -13.19
CA GLY A 244 0.69 25.02 -12.27
C GLY A 244 0.97 24.09 -11.10
N PHE A 245 1.61 24.63 -10.08
CA PHE A 245 1.98 23.90 -8.88
C PHE A 245 1.73 24.72 -7.63
N MET A 246 1.32 24.05 -6.56
CA MET A 246 1.23 24.62 -5.22
C MET A 246 2.02 23.79 -4.22
N ASP A 247 2.43 24.37 -3.11
CA ASP A 247 3.01 23.62 -1.99
C ASP A 247 1.91 23.02 -1.10
N LYS A 248 2.31 22.21 -0.12
CA LYS A 248 1.40 21.57 0.84
C LYS A 248 0.72 22.55 1.82
N THR A 249 1.12 23.82 1.83
CA THR A 249 0.41 24.88 2.58
C THR A 249 -0.73 25.48 1.76
N GLY A 250 -0.90 25.05 0.50
CA GLY A 250 -1.85 25.61 -0.46
C GLY A 250 -1.36 26.89 -1.14
N LYS A 251 -0.10 27.29 -0.88
CA LYS A 251 0.49 28.45 -1.53
C LYS A 251 0.90 28.07 -2.94
N GLU A 252 0.52 28.90 -3.89
CA GLU A 252 0.96 28.76 -5.27
C GLU A 252 2.47 28.91 -5.38
N VAL A 253 3.13 27.92 -5.97
CA VAL A 253 4.57 27.89 -6.26
C VAL A 253 4.79 28.33 -7.71
N VAL A 254 3.96 27.82 -8.63
CA VAL A 254 3.93 28.26 -10.03
C VAL A 254 2.47 28.45 -10.44
N PRO A 255 2.06 29.64 -10.91
CA PRO A 255 0.72 29.84 -11.44
C PRO A 255 0.42 28.91 -12.62
N PRO A 256 -0.84 28.49 -12.82
CA PRO A 256 -1.27 27.77 -14.01
C PRO A 256 -0.85 28.46 -15.31
N LYS A 257 0.14 27.90 -15.99
CA LYS A 257 0.69 28.44 -17.25
C LYS A 257 1.16 27.37 -18.24
N TYR A 258 1.48 26.17 -17.77
CA TYR A 258 1.98 25.07 -18.59
C TYR A 258 0.84 24.33 -19.28
N ASP A 259 1.09 23.79 -20.46
CA ASP A 259 0.15 22.94 -21.20
C ASP A 259 0.08 21.52 -20.63
N ASP A 260 1.20 21.06 -20.07
CA ASP A 260 1.37 19.70 -19.56
C ASP A 260 2.38 19.68 -18.41
N VAL A 261 2.18 18.79 -17.44
CA VAL A 261 3.09 18.62 -16.28
C VAL A 261 3.12 17.17 -15.80
N HIS A 262 4.25 16.76 -15.24
CA HIS A 262 4.37 15.50 -14.51
C HIS A 262 4.82 15.73 -13.05
N PRO A 263 4.47 14.79 -12.13
CA PRO A 263 4.92 14.87 -10.73
C PRO A 263 6.44 14.94 -10.59
N LEU A 264 6.92 15.42 -9.45
CA LEU A 264 8.36 15.43 -9.19
C LEU A 264 8.96 14.02 -9.24
N MET A 265 10.05 13.90 -10.00
CA MET A 265 10.92 12.74 -10.02
C MET A 265 12.36 13.18 -9.78
N GLU A 266 12.97 12.59 -8.75
CA GLU A 266 14.33 12.93 -8.29
C GLU A 266 14.60 14.44 -8.10
N GLY A 267 13.58 15.19 -7.65
CA GLY A 267 13.69 16.62 -7.32
C GLY A 267 13.25 17.60 -8.41
N MET A 268 12.84 17.12 -9.60
CA MET A 268 12.38 17.98 -10.69
C MET A 268 11.03 17.53 -11.27
N ALA A 269 10.24 18.48 -11.74
CA ALA A 269 9.00 18.23 -12.48
C ALA A 269 9.21 18.55 -13.96
N LEU A 270 8.76 17.65 -14.84
CA LEU A 270 8.65 17.92 -16.28
C LEU A 270 7.50 18.90 -16.51
N VAL A 271 7.75 19.92 -17.30
CA VAL A 271 6.76 20.93 -17.72
C VAL A 271 6.76 21.10 -19.23
N GLY A 272 5.57 21.26 -19.81
CA GLY A 272 5.35 21.48 -21.24
C GLY A 272 4.77 22.87 -21.50
N LEU A 273 5.30 23.58 -22.50
CA LEU A 273 4.75 24.85 -22.97
C LEU A 273 4.96 24.99 -24.47
N GLY A 274 3.89 25.23 -25.22
CA GLY A 274 3.97 25.47 -26.67
C GLY A 274 4.55 24.29 -27.45
N GLY A 275 4.25 23.06 -27.03
CA GLY A 275 4.74 21.83 -27.67
C GLY A 275 6.22 21.51 -27.40
N LYS A 276 6.86 22.23 -26.47
CA LYS A 276 8.22 21.96 -25.99
C LYS A 276 8.22 21.62 -24.51
N TYR A 277 9.30 21.01 -24.07
CA TYR A 277 9.47 20.46 -22.73
C TYR A 277 10.73 20.99 -22.04
N GLY A 278 10.62 21.16 -20.73
CA GLY A 278 11.70 21.57 -19.83
C GLY A 278 11.47 21.02 -18.41
N PHE A 279 12.27 21.46 -17.45
CA PHE A 279 12.18 21.00 -16.06
C PHE A 279 12.25 22.16 -15.08
N ILE A 280 11.40 22.10 -14.06
CA ILE A 280 11.45 22.98 -12.89
C ILE A 280 11.87 22.20 -11.64
N ASP A 281 12.44 22.89 -10.66
CA ASP A 281 12.65 22.35 -9.32
C ASP A 281 11.38 22.43 -8.45
N ALA A 282 11.46 21.91 -7.22
CA ALA A 282 10.39 21.98 -6.24
C ALA A 282 10.02 23.41 -5.79
N GLY A 283 10.92 24.39 -6.00
CA GLY A 283 10.68 25.80 -5.74
C GLY A 283 9.98 26.52 -6.89
N GLY A 284 9.72 25.83 -8.01
CA GLY A 284 9.14 26.41 -9.20
C GLY A 284 10.14 27.10 -10.13
N ASN A 285 11.43 27.02 -9.83
CA ASN A 285 12.48 27.63 -10.65
C ASN A 285 12.74 26.74 -11.87
N GLU A 286 12.88 27.36 -13.03
CA GLU A 286 13.32 26.66 -14.23
C GLU A 286 14.78 26.22 -14.06
N VAL A 287 15.01 24.90 -14.10
CA VAL A 287 16.36 24.30 -14.05
C VAL A 287 16.84 24.00 -15.46
N ILE A 288 15.94 23.52 -16.31
CA ILE A 288 16.19 23.21 -17.71
C ILE A 288 15.13 23.93 -18.54
N PRO A 289 15.53 24.88 -19.41
CA PRO A 289 14.58 25.65 -20.20
C PRO A 289 13.63 24.80 -21.02
N VAL A 290 12.41 25.32 -21.22
CA VAL A 290 11.42 24.69 -22.10
C VAL A 290 11.87 24.82 -23.56
N GLN A 291 12.63 23.83 -24.02
CA GLN A 291 13.28 23.87 -25.34
C GLN A 291 13.22 22.54 -26.10
N TYR A 292 13.05 21.42 -25.42
CA TYR A 292 13.12 20.08 -26.01
C TYR A 292 11.81 19.71 -26.72
N GLU A 293 11.90 19.16 -27.92
CA GLU A 293 10.74 18.70 -28.72
C GLU A 293 10.02 17.50 -28.09
N SER A 294 10.72 16.62 -27.37
CA SER A 294 10.09 15.50 -26.62
C SER A 294 10.98 15.00 -25.49
N ILE A 295 10.36 14.44 -24.46
CA ILE A 295 11.01 13.68 -23.39
C ILE A 295 10.56 12.23 -23.47
N TYR A 296 11.51 11.29 -23.47
CA TYR A 296 11.16 9.87 -23.52
C TYR A 296 10.79 9.35 -22.12
N PRO A 297 9.70 8.57 -22.01
CA PRO A 297 9.34 7.94 -20.77
C PRO A 297 10.33 6.85 -20.35
N ILE A 298 10.27 6.51 -19.06
CA ILE A 298 11.05 5.48 -18.40
C ILE A 298 10.10 4.42 -17.84
N GLY A 299 10.47 3.15 -17.98
CA GLY A 299 9.74 2.03 -17.38
C GLY A 299 9.04 1.14 -18.41
N PRO A 300 8.43 0.02 -17.95
CA PRO A 300 7.72 -0.89 -18.83
C PRO A 300 6.46 -0.24 -19.39
N LYS A 301 6.01 -0.74 -20.55
CA LYS A 301 4.82 -0.23 -21.23
C LYS A 301 3.59 -0.34 -20.32
N GLY A 302 2.85 0.76 -20.15
CA GLY A 302 1.71 0.89 -19.25
C GLY A 302 2.07 1.32 -17.82
N GLN A 303 3.35 1.49 -17.49
CA GLN A 303 3.83 2.05 -16.22
C GLN A 303 4.91 3.11 -16.44
N GLU A 304 4.88 3.75 -17.61
CA GLU A 304 5.80 4.79 -17.99
C GLU A 304 5.77 5.97 -17.01
N ARG A 305 6.94 6.49 -16.70
CA ARG A 305 7.13 7.72 -15.94
C ARG A 305 7.98 8.70 -16.74
N TYR A 306 7.71 9.98 -16.61
CA TYR A 306 8.45 11.02 -17.32
C TYR A 306 9.27 11.83 -16.33
N GLY A 307 10.58 11.84 -16.51
CA GLY A 307 11.50 12.48 -15.57
C GLY A 307 12.89 11.90 -15.62
N PHE A 308 13.66 12.14 -14.57
CA PHE A 308 15.01 11.59 -14.43
C PHE A 308 14.98 10.17 -13.85
N GLN A 309 15.87 9.32 -14.32
CA GLN A 309 16.20 8.04 -13.71
C GLN A 309 17.72 7.91 -13.63
N ASN A 310 18.22 7.64 -12.43
CA ASN A 310 19.66 7.52 -12.18
C ASN A 310 20.42 8.77 -12.65
N GLY A 311 19.85 9.96 -12.42
CA GLY A 311 20.50 11.23 -12.74
C GLY A 311 20.45 11.69 -14.21
N LYS A 312 19.88 10.90 -15.13
CA LYS A 312 19.72 11.31 -16.54
C LYS A 312 18.31 11.10 -17.09
N VAL A 313 17.99 11.82 -18.16
CA VAL A 313 16.75 11.67 -18.94
C VAL A 313 17.06 11.70 -20.43
N LYS A 314 16.33 10.91 -21.22
CA LYS A 314 16.47 10.88 -22.68
C LYS A 314 15.53 11.90 -23.30
N VAL A 315 16.07 12.76 -24.16
CA VAL A 315 15.34 13.85 -24.83
C VAL A 315 15.47 13.74 -26.34
N TRP A 316 14.55 14.35 -27.07
CA TRP A 316 14.61 14.54 -28.52
C TRP A 316 14.75 16.03 -28.83
N GLN A 317 15.76 16.38 -29.63
CA GLN A 317 15.95 17.73 -30.14
C GLN A 317 16.79 17.71 -31.41
N ASN A 318 16.47 18.54 -32.40
CA ASN A 318 17.25 18.68 -33.63
C ASN A 318 17.48 17.33 -34.33
N GLN A 319 16.40 16.55 -34.50
CA GLN A 319 16.40 15.25 -35.20
C GLN A 319 17.26 14.14 -34.56
N ARG A 320 17.64 14.28 -33.29
CA ARG A 320 18.38 13.23 -32.57
C ARG A 320 17.90 13.05 -31.14
N ALA A 321 18.07 11.83 -30.65
CA ALA A 321 17.88 11.50 -29.24
C ALA A 321 19.23 11.47 -28.51
N PHE A 322 19.29 12.07 -27.32
CA PHE A 322 20.47 12.04 -26.45
C PHE A 322 20.04 12.11 -24.98
N TYR A 323 20.97 11.84 -24.07
CA TYR A 323 20.72 11.96 -22.63
C TYR A 323 21.21 13.31 -22.12
N ILE A 324 20.48 13.89 -21.18
CA ILE A 324 20.93 15.05 -20.41
C ILE A 324 20.95 14.73 -18.92
N ASP A 325 21.87 15.37 -18.20
CA ASP A 325 21.89 15.36 -16.74
C ASP A 325 20.92 16.39 -16.15
N LYS A 326 20.87 16.45 -14.81
CA LYS A 326 19.99 17.37 -14.06
C LYS A 326 20.28 18.85 -14.25
N THR A 327 21.41 19.20 -14.87
CA THR A 327 21.79 20.57 -15.23
C THR A 327 21.45 20.91 -16.68
N GLY A 328 20.92 19.93 -17.44
CA GLY A 328 20.61 20.07 -18.85
C GLY A 328 21.80 19.85 -19.78
N LYS A 329 22.96 19.40 -19.27
CA LYS A 329 24.12 19.07 -20.09
C LYS A 329 23.99 17.70 -20.69
N GLU A 330 24.36 17.55 -21.96
CA GLU A 330 24.40 16.26 -22.62
C GLU A 330 25.43 15.31 -21.97
N VAL A 331 25.02 14.06 -21.77
CA VAL A 331 25.83 13.00 -21.18
C VAL A 331 25.70 11.69 -21.98
N GLN A 332 26.64 10.77 -21.75
CA GLN A 332 26.60 9.41 -22.29
C GLN A 332 25.65 8.50 -21.49
#